data_AF-A0A423SEN2-F1
#
_entry.id   AF-A0A423SEN2-F1
#
_cell.length_a   1.000
_cell.length_b   1.000
_cell.length_c   1.000
_cell.angle_alpha   90.00
_cell.angle_beta   90.00
_cell.angle_gamma   90.00
#
_symmetry.space_group_name_H-M   'P 1'
#
loop_
_entity.id
_entity.type
_entity.pdbx_description
1 polymer ?
#
loop_
_entity_poly.entity_id
_entity_poly.type
_entity_poly.pdbx_seq_one_letter_code
_entity_poly.pdbx_strand_id
1 'polypeptide(L)'
;MLKALVAAALVALVAADGIPDFVAPGNCAKVANQDNFDLRRYAGRWYQVQIIDNAYQPYTRCIHSNYDYSDSFNGFRVTTAGFSPNNEYLRLQGKIYPTKDFPPAHMLIDFPTVFAAPYEVIETDYDSYACVYSCIDTDKYKSEFGFVFSRTPQNSASAISRCASVFRRNGVDFSLFNPVPHTSECVYRA
;
A
#
# COMPACT_ATOMS: atom_id res chain seq x y z
N MET A 1 5.06 68.64 7.93
CA MET A 1 4.99 67.89 6.66
C MET A 1 5.45 66.46 6.92
N LEU A 2 4.70 65.52 6.35
CA LEU A 2 4.78 64.05 6.37
C LEU A 2 6.18 63.41 6.54
N LYS A 3 6.21 62.25 7.24
CA LYS A 3 6.90 60.96 6.92
C LYS A 3 7.35 60.28 8.23
N ALA A 4 7.14 58.99 8.49
CA ALA A 4 6.40 57.91 7.84
C ALA A 4 6.25 56.81 8.91
N LEU A 5 5.06 56.23 9.07
CA LEU A 5 4.87 55.00 9.83
C LEU A 5 5.45 53.84 9.02
N VAL A 6 6.60 53.32 9.42
CA VAL A 6 7.10 52.04 8.91
C VAL A 6 6.41 50.94 9.71
N ALA A 7 5.28 50.47 9.21
CA ALA A 7 4.69 49.22 9.67
C ALA A 7 5.54 48.08 9.08
N ALA A 8 6.46 47.54 9.87
CA ALA A 8 7.16 46.31 9.54
C ALA A 8 6.14 45.16 9.59
N ALA A 9 5.58 44.80 8.44
CA ALA A 9 4.88 43.53 8.30
C ALA A 9 5.90 42.41 8.48
N LEU A 10 5.96 41.84 9.69
CA LEU A 10 6.53 40.51 9.86
C LEU A 10 5.63 39.55 9.08
N VAL A 11 6.00 39.28 7.82
CA VAL A 11 5.59 38.06 7.16
C VAL A 11 6.32 36.96 7.91
N ALA A 12 5.63 36.32 8.85
CA ALA A 12 6.08 35.05 9.37
C ALA A 12 6.13 34.10 8.17
N LEU A 13 7.34 33.86 7.64
CA LEU A 13 7.59 32.66 6.86
C LEU A 13 7.39 31.51 7.83
N VAL A 14 6.16 31.00 7.88
CA VAL A 14 5.92 29.67 8.41
C VAL A 14 6.76 28.77 7.52
N ALA A 15 7.85 28.25 8.06
CA ALA A 15 8.61 27.21 7.40
C ALA A 15 7.60 26.14 7.01
N ALA A 16 7.54 25.80 5.72
CA ALA A 16 6.71 24.71 5.25
C ALA A 16 7.31 23.40 5.79
N ASP A 17 7.07 23.12 7.07
CA ASP A 17 6.97 21.74 7.55
C ASP A 17 5.66 21.21 6.95
N GLY A 18 5.73 20.98 5.64
CA GLY A 18 4.59 20.68 4.79
C GLY A 18 3.95 19.37 5.20
N ILE A 19 2.63 19.31 5.02
CA ILE A 19 1.88 18.06 5.06
C ILE A 19 2.61 17.05 4.15
N PRO A 20 2.95 15.84 4.62
CA PRO A 20 3.66 14.87 3.80
C PRO A 20 2.92 14.58 2.50
N ASP A 21 3.63 14.35 1.40
CA ASP A 21 3.03 14.20 0.06
C ASP A 21 2.00 13.06 -0.05
N PHE A 22 2.08 12.06 0.84
CA PHE A 22 1.12 10.95 0.92
C PHE A 22 -0.16 11.26 1.71
N VAL A 23 -0.26 12.45 2.30
CA VAL A 23 -1.44 12.92 3.03
C VAL A 23 -2.24 13.86 2.12
N ALA A 24 -3.46 13.43 1.77
CA ALA A 24 -4.34 14.16 0.86
C ALA A 24 -5.63 14.60 1.57
N PRO A 25 -6.29 15.70 1.14
CA PRO A 25 -7.61 16.06 1.65
C PRO A 25 -8.67 14.99 1.36
N GLY A 26 -9.64 14.85 2.26
CA GLY A 26 -10.78 13.94 2.13
C GLY A 26 -10.69 12.70 3.02
N ASN A 27 -11.65 11.79 2.84
CA ASN A 27 -11.79 10.55 3.61
C ASN A 27 -11.45 9.34 2.75
N CYS A 28 -11.08 8.23 3.39
CA CYS A 28 -10.89 6.94 2.79
C CYS A 28 -12.14 6.48 2.03
N ALA A 29 -11.93 5.87 0.87
CA ALA A 29 -13.00 5.16 0.18
C ALA A 29 -13.53 4.03 1.06
N LYS A 30 -14.86 3.84 1.07
CA LYS A 30 -15.51 2.70 1.71
C LYS A 30 -15.50 1.53 0.75
N VAL A 31 -14.43 0.76 0.78
CA VAL A 31 -14.24 -0.39 -0.12
C VAL A 31 -14.99 -1.62 0.40
N ALA A 32 -15.44 -2.48 -0.51
CA ALA A 32 -15.90 -3.82 -0.15
C ALA A 32 -14.70 -4.68 0.28
N ASN A 33 -14.93 -5.70 1.10
CA ASN A 33 -13.94 -6.72 1.41
C ASN A 33 -14.31 -8.05 0.75
N GLN A 34 -13.31 -8.85 0.37
CA GLN A 34 -13.51 -10.15 -0.25
C GLN A 34 -14.34 -11.08 0.65
N ASP A 35 -15.45 -11.58 0.12
CA ASP A 35 -16.30 -12.53 0.81
C ASP A 35 -15.59 -13.88 1.02
N ASN A 36 -15.84 -14.50 2.18
CA ASN A 36 -15.32 -15.82 2.56
C ASN A 36 -13.80 -15.95 2.37
N PHE A 37 -13.05 -14.93 2.78
CA PHE A 37 -11.62 -14.88 2.54
C PHE A 37 -10.85 -16.04 3.17
N ASP A 38 -10.22 -16.85 2.31
CA ASP A 38 -9.39 -17.98 2.70
C ASP A 38 -7.92 -17.59 2.78
N LEU A 39 -7.40 -17.49 4.01
CA LEU A 39 -6.01 -17.14 4.26
C LEU A 39 -5.03 -18.17 3.68
N ARG A 40 -5.37 -19.46 3.73
CA ARG A 40 -4.48 -20.52 3.26
C ARG A 40 -4.32 -20.47 1.76
N ARG A 41 -5.41 -20.20 1.03
CA ARG A 41 -5.36 -19.99 -0.44
C ARG A 41 -4.61 -18.71 -0.81
N TYR A 42 -4.69 -17.68 0.04
CA TYR A 42 -3.98 -16.42 -0.19
C TYR A 42 -2.47 -16.51 0.05
N ALA A 43 -2.01 -17.51 0.80
CA ALA A 43 -0.61 -17.73 1.13
C ALA A 43 0.31 -17.88 -0.10
N GLY A 44 1.61 -17.86 0.14
CA GLY A 44 2.65 -18.00 -0.87
C GLY A 44 3.09 -16.68 -1.48
N ARG A 45 3.63 -16.75 -2.70
CA ARG A 45 4.30 -15.62 -3.33
C ARG A 45 3.34 -14.67 -4.05
N TRP A 46 3.57 -13.37 -3.87
CA TRP A 46 2.88 -12.30 -4.57
C TRP A 46 3.90 -11.25 -5.06
N TYR A 47 3.66 -10.70 -6.24
CA TYR A 47 4.44 -9.62 -6.82
C TYR A 47 3.59 -8.36 -6.86
N GLN A 48 4.09 -7.23 -6.38
CA GLN A 48 3.38 -5.96 -6.55
C GLN A 48 3.67 -5.46 -7.96
N VAL A 49 2.63 -5.21 -8.75
CA VAL A 49 2.78 -4.80 -10.16
C VAL A 49 2.27 -3.39 -10.42
N GLN A 50 1.42 -2.88 -9.53
CA GLN A 50 1.04 -1.48 -9.45
C GLN A 50 0.90 -1.09 -7.97
N ILE A 51 1.25 0.15 -7.64
CA ILE A 51 1.22 0.68 -6.28
C ILE A 51 0.85 2.17 -6.29
N ILE A 52 0.05 2.62 -5.33
CA ILE A 52 0.02 4.04 -4.98
C ILE A 52 1.25 4.32 -4.13
N ASP A 53 2.10 5.26 -4.55
CA ASP A 53 3.39 5.56 -3.92
C ASP A 53 3.32 5.54 -2.39
N ASN A 54 4.14 4.68 -1.79
CA ASN A 54 4.06 4.39 -0.37
C ASN A 54 5.38 4.72 0.32
N ALA A 55 5.39 5.82 1.07
CA ALA A 55 6.57 6.32 1.79
C ALA A 55 7.12 5.34 2.84
N TYR A 56 6.33 4.35 3.26
CA TYR A 56 6.76 3.32 4.21
C TYR A 56 7.41 2.10 3.55
N GLN A 57 7.35 1.98 2.21
CA GLN A 57 8.06 0.93 1.47
C GLN A 57 9.37 1.48 0.90
N PRO A 58 10.53 0.92 1.27
CA PRO A 58 11.83 1.41 0.81
C PRO A 58 12.22 0.89 -0.59
N TYR A 59 11.25 0.36 -1.35
CA TYR A 59 11.48 -0.32 -2.62
C TYR A 59 10.86 0.47 -3.78
N THR A 60 11.47 0.40 -4.96
CA THR A 60 10.93 0.99 -6.18
C THR A 60 10.75 -0.02 -7.31
N ARG A 61 11.41 -1.18 -7.23
CA ARG A 61 11.33 -2.22 -8.28
C ARG A 61 11.53 -3.62 -7.73
N CYS A 62 11.11 -4.61 -8.51
CA CYS A 62 11.19 -6.03 -8.17
C CYS A 62 10.49 -6.38 -6.85
N ILE A 63 9.44 -5.63 -6.47
CA ILE A 63 8.80 -5.77 -5.18
C ILE A 63 8.02 -7.08 -5.15
N HIS A 64 8.40 -7.97 -4.25
CA HIS A 64 7.81 -9.29 -4.12
C HIS A 64 7.79 -9.71 -2.66
N SER A 65 6.79 -10.52 -2.34
CA SER A 65 6.54 -10.96 -0.98
C SER A 65 6.23 -12.44 -0.92
N ASN A 66 6.58 -13.09 0.18
CA ASN A 66 6.10 -14.41 0.53
C ASN A 66 5.25 -14.33 1.81
N TYR A 67 4.01 -14.80 1.71
CA TYR A 67 3.03 -14.85 2.79
C TYR A 67 3.00 -16.27 3.36
N ASP A 68 3.70 -16.49 4.46
CA ASP A 68 3.75 -17.79 5.13
C ASP A 68 2.63 -17.87 6.17
N TYR A 69 1.59 -18.66 5.88
CA TYR A 69 0.43 -18.80 6.76
C TYR A 69 0.79 -19.60 8.02
N SER A 70 0.36 -19.10 9.18
CA SER A 70 0.62 -19.71 10.47
C SER A 70 -0.68 -19.96 11.23
N ASP A 71 -0.93 -21.22 11.54
CA ASP A 71 -2.07 -21.63 12.36
C ASP A 71 -1.98 -21.14 13.81
N SER A 72 -0.78 -20.86 14.32
CA SER A 72 -0.60 -20.49 15.73
C SER A 72 -1.17 -19.12 16.07
N PHE A 73 -1.21 -18.19 15.10
CA PHE A 73 -1.80 -16.87 15.28
C PHE A 73 -2.84 -16.52 14.22
N ASN A 74 -3.22 -17.47 13.37
CA ASN A 74 -4.18 -17.30 12.27
C ASN A 74 -3.85 -16.07 11.40
N GLY A 75 -2.70 -16.10 10.74
CA GLY A 75 -2.26 -15.00 9.88
C GLY A 75 -0.98 -15.32 9.14
N PHE A 76 -0.37 -14.32 8.53
CA PHE A 76 0.83 -14.46 7.72
C PHE A 76 2.06 -13.92 8.43
N ARG A 77 3.16 -14.67 8.37
CA ARG A 77 4.50 -14.10 8.46
C ARG A 77 4.87 -13.66 7.06
N VAL A 78 5.02 -12.36 6.86
CA VAL A 78 5.27 -11.79 5.54
C VAL A 78 6.73 -11.39 5.46
N THR A 79 7.44 -11.91 4.46
CA THR A 79 8.69 -11.31 4.00
C THR A 79 8.42 -10.56 2.72
N THR A 80 8.81 -9.29 2.65
CA THR A 80 8.85 -8.50 1.41
C THR A 80 10.29 -8.14 1.08
N ALA A 81 10.64 -8.18 -0.20
CA ALA A 81 11.93 -7.73 -0.69
C ALA A 81 11.81 -7.04 -2.05
N GLY A 82 12.83 -6.27 -2.40
CA GLY A 82 12.90 -5.49 -3.62
C GLY A 82 14.17 -4.65 -3.64
N PHE A 83 14.33 -3.84 -4.68
CA PHE A 83 15.44 -2.89 -4.74
C PHE A 83 14.98 -1.48 -4.37
N SER A 84 15.83 -0.77 -3.62
CA SER A 84 15.67 0.65 -3.30
C SER A 84 15.95 1.55 -4.51
N PRO A 85 15.64 2.86 -4.45
CA PRO A 85 16.04 3.82 -5.49
C PRO A 85 17.55 3.81 -5.77
N ASN A 86 18.37 3.45 -4.78
CA ASN A 86 19.83 3.39 -4.87
C ASN A 86 20.36 2.01 -5.30
N ASN A 87 19.49 1.12 -5.81
CA ASN A 87 19.82 -0.25 -6.22
C ASN A 87 20.31 -1.18 -5.10
N GLU A 88 19.97 -0.89 -3.85
CA GLU A 88 20.23 -1.79 -2.73
C GLU A 88 19.12 -2.85 -2.64
N TYR A 89 19.49 -4.13 -2.51
CA TYR A 89 18.51 -5.19 -2.27
C TYR A 89 18.12 -5.20 -0.78
N LEU A 90 16.88 -4.84 -0.52
CA LEU A 90 16.33 -4.72 0.84
C LEU A 90 15.34 -5.84 1.12
N ARG A 91 15.22 -6.23 2.39
CA ARG A 91 14.29 -7.25 2.88
C ARG A 91 13.69 -6.79 4.20
N LEU A 92 12.36 -6.83 4.31
CA LEU A 92 11.62 -6.54 5.52
C LEU A 92 10.74 -7.74 5.89
N GLN A 93 10.54 -7.93 7.19
CA GLN A 93 9.69 -8.98 7.73
C GLN A 93 8.70 -8.38 8.72
N GLY A 94 7.49 -8.92 8.71
CA GLY A 94 6.42 -8.53 9.60
C GLY A 94 5.31 -9.55 9.60
N LYS A 95 4.15 -9.15 10.10
CA LYS A 95 2.95 -9.98 10.13
C LYS A 95 1.78 -9.23 9.50
N ILE A 96 0.87 -10.00 8.93
CA ILE A 96 -0.44 -9.52 8.50
C ILE A 96 -1.47 -10.52 8.97
N TYR A 97 -2.47 -10.09 9.75
CA TYR A 97 -3.43 -11.00 10.37
C TYR A 97 -4.82 -10.36 10.55
N PRO A 98 -5.91 -11.15 10.50
CA PRO A 98 -7.25 -10.68 10.81
C PRO A 98 -7.37 -10.22 12.27
N THR A 99 -8.28 -9.27 12.51
CA THR A 99 -8.67 -8.85 13.86
C THR A 99 -10.09 -9.30 14.16
N LYS A 100 -10.57 -9.09 15.40
CA LYS A 100 -11.91 -9.53 15.82
C LYS A 100 -13.04 -8.61 15.32
N ASP A 101 -12.71 -7.37 15.03
CA ASP A 101 -13.70 -6.31 14.77
C ASP A 101 -14.14 -6.24 13.29
N PHE A 102 -13.43 -6.96 12.41
CA PHE A 102 -13.59 -6.88 10.96
C PHE A 102 -13.63 -8.27 10.30
N PRO A 103 -14.19 -8.40 9.08
CA PRO A 103 -14.16 -9.66 8.34
C PRO A 103 -12.71 -10.07 7.99
N PRO A 104 -12.44 -11.36 7.71
CA PRO A 104 -11.07 -11.86 7.54
C PRO A 104 -10.25 -11.22 6.40
N ALA A 105 -10.90 -10.62 5.40
CA ALA A 105 -10.26 -9.88 4.32
C ALA A 105 -9.77 -8.47 4.73
N HIS A 106 -10.21 -7.96 5.89
CA HIS A 106 -9.72 -6.73 6.51
C HIS A 106 -8.78 -7.13 7.65
N MET A 107 -7.49 -7.11 7.34
CA MET A 107 -6.42 -7.51 8.24
C MET A 107 -5.66 -6.28 8.77
N LEU A 108 -4.76 -6.51 9.72
CA LEU A 108 -3.84 -5.51 10.24
C LEU A 108 -2.42 -5.81 9.77
N ILE A 109 -1.71 -4.79 9.26
CA ILE A 109 -0.28 -4.82 8.98
C ILE A 109 0.48 -4.51 10.26
N ASP A 110 1.45 -5.37 10.59
CA ASP A 110 2.31 -5.23 11.77
C ASP A 110 3.77 -5.47 11.36
N PHE A 111 4.45 -4.40 10.97
CA PHE A 111 5.86 -4.40 10.60
C PHE A 111 6.64 -3.51 11.57
N PRO A 112 7.87 -3.87 11.97
CA PRO A 112 8.61 -3.12 12.99
C PRO A 112 8.83 -1.62 12.69
N THR A 113 8.82 -1.24 11.41
CA THR A 113 9.16 0.11 10.93
C THR A 113 7.95 0.91 10.44
N VAL A 114 6.74 0.34 10.53
CA VAL A 114 5.52 0.95 9.99
C VAL A 114 4.47 1.01 11.09
N PHE A 115 3.72 2.10 11.15
CA PHE A 115 2.54 2.16 12.02
C PHE A 115 1.55 1.08 11.61
N ALA A 116 0.83 0.52 12.59
CA ALA A 116 -0.18 -0.48 12.29
C ALA A 116 -1.25 0.13 11.37
N ALA A 117 -1.54 -0.55 10.26
CA ALA A 117 -2.41 -0.04 9.20
C ALA A 117 -3.34 -1.15 8.68
N PRO A 118 -4.53 -0.81 8.18
CA PRO A 118 -5.44 -1.80 7.62
C PRO A 118 -4.85 -2.41 6.33
N TYR A 119 -5.14 -3.68 6.09
CA TYR A 119 -4.86 -4.39 4.85
C TYR A 119 -6.18 -5.00 4.37
N GLU A 120 -6.83 -4.32 3.45
CA GLU A 120 -8.15 -4.69 2.96
C GLU A 120 -8.03 -5.35 1.60
N VAL A 121 -8.21 -6.68 1.56
CA VAL A 121 -8.35 -7.40 0.29
C VAL A 121 -9.74 -7.10 -0.25
N ILE A 122 -9.83 -6.22 -1.25
CA ILE A 122 -11.11 -5.88 -1.89
C ILE A 122 -11.60 -7.06 -2.72
N GLU A 123 -10.70 -7.61 -3.54
CA GLU A 123 -11.00 -8.74 -4.40
C GLU A 123 -9.73 -9.56 -4.67
N THR A 124 -9.86 -10.88 -4.67
CA THR A 124 -8.81 -11.79 -5.14
C THR A 124 -9.44 -13.07 -5.68
N ASP A 125 -8.82 -13.65 -6.70
CA ASP A 125 -9.11 -15.01 -7.13
C ASP A 125 -8.15 -16.04 -6.52
N TYR A 126 -7.25 -15.59 -5.62
CA TYR A 126 -6.17 -16.32 -4.97
C TYR A 126 -5.05 -16.80 -5.91
N ASP A 127 -5.39 -17.13 -7.15
CA ASP A 127 -4.56 -17.88 -8.08
C ASP A 127 -3.88 -16.98 -9.12
N SER A 128 -4.32 -15.73 -9.29
CA SER A 128 -3.73 -14.83 -10.29
C SER A 128 -3.58 -13.36 -9.86
N TYR A 129 -4.52 -12.81 -9.10
CA TYR A 129 -4.49 -11.39 -8.68
C TYR A 129 -5.02 -11.17 -7.26
N ALA A 130 -4.60 -10.06 -6.66
CA ALA A 130 -5.27 -9.51 -5.48
C ALA A 130 -5.22 -7.98 -5.54
N CYS A 131 -6.36 -7.34 -5.23
CA CYS A 131 -6.51 -5.90 -5.20
C CYS A 131 -6.64 -5.47 -3.73
N VAL A 132 -5.61 -4.79 -3.22
CA VAL A 132 -5.50 -4.49 -1.80
C VAL A 132 -5.49 -3.00 -1.57
N TYR A 133 -6.24 -2.57 -0.57
CA TYR A 133 -6.36 -1.18 -0.16
C TYR A 133 -5.92 -1.02 1.29
N SER A 134 -5.32 0.13 1.60
CA SER A 134 -4.90 0.48 2.95
C SER A 134 -5.06 1.98 3.09
N CYS A 135 -5.95 2.41 3.98
CA CYS A 135 -6.18 3.83 4.18
C CYS A 135 -6.51 4.13 5.64
N ILE A 136 -5.94 5.20 6.15
CA ILE A 136 -6.26 5.79 7.45
C ILE A 136 -6.65 7.24 7.19
N ASP A 137 -7.77 7.66 7.74
CA ASP A 137 -8.22 9.03 7.67
C ASP A 137 -8.51 9.65 9.04
N THR A 138 -8.61 10.97 9.00
CA THR A 138 -9.21 11.83 9.99
C THR A 138 -10.32 12.60 9.28
N ASP A 139 -11.16 13.35 9.99
CA ASP A 139 -12.32 14.08 9.42
C ASP A 139 -12.03 14.98 8.18
N LYS A 140 -10.77 15.29 7.88
CA LYS A 140 -10.37 16.20 6.77
C LYS A 140 -9.29 15.67 5.84
N TYR A 141 -8.53 14.66 6.25
CA TYR A 141 -7.36 14.18 5.52
C TYR A 141 -7.22 12.67 5.62
N LYS A 142 -6.68 12.07 4.56
CA LYS A 142 -6.40 10.65 4.46
C LYS A 142 -4.95 10.39 4.06
N SER A 143 -4.43 9.25 4.51
CA SER A 143 -3.24 8.61 3.94
C SER A 143 -3.71 7.35 3.22
N GLU A 144 -3.64 7.34 1.89
CA GLU A 144 -4.26 6.33 1.04
C GLU A 144 -3.19 5.57 0.25
N PHE A 145 -3.19 4.25 0.38
CA PHE A 145 -2.33 3.35 -0.36
C PHE A 145 -3.14 2.25 -1.03
N GLY A 146 -2.64 1.79 -2.18
CA GLY A 146 -3.26 0.73 -2.96
C GLY A 146 -2.20 -0.14 -3.59
N PHE A 147 -2.50 -1.43 -3.70
CA PHE A 147 -1.57 -2.42 -4.24
C PHE A 147 -2.32 -3.34 -5.20
N VAL A 148 -1.75 -3.53 -6.38
CA VAL A 148 -2.13 -4.61 -7.29
C VAL A 148 -1.08 -5.70 -7.14
N PHE A 149 -1.51 -6.85 -6.65
CA PHE A 149 -0.68 -8.04 -6.59
C PHE A 149 -1.00 -8.96 -7.77
N SER A 150 0.04 -9.63 -8.28
CA SER A 150 -0.09 -10.74 -9.22
C SER A 150 0.72 -11.94 -8.77
N ARG A 151 0.27 -13.16 -9.12
CA ARG A 151 1.08 -14.38 -8.94
C ARG A 151 2.24 -14.48 -9.92
N THR A 152 2.25 -13.70 -11.00
CA THR A 152 3.35 -13.65 -11.96
C THR A 152 3.81 -12.22 -12.23
N PRO A 153 5.12 -11.93 -12.27
CA PRO A 153 5.59 -10.56 -12.42
C PRO A 153 5.52 -10.06 -13.88
N GLN A 154 5.69 -10.96 -14.87
CA GLN A 154 5.78 -10.58 -16.30
C GLN A 154 4.44 -10.65 -17.05
N ASN A 155 3.48 -11.46 -16.59
CA ASN A 155 2.17 -11.65 -17.25
C ASN A 155 1.03 -11.04 -16.43
N SER A 156 1.26 -9.84 -15.87
CA SER A 156 0.38 -9.21 -14.89
C SER A 156 -0.69 -8.29 -15.48
N ALA A 157 -0.77 -8.15 -16.81
CA ALA A 157 -1.72 -7.26 -17.48
C ALA A 157 -3.18 -7.54 -17.13
N SER A 158 -3.56 -8.82 -16.98
CA SER A 158 -4.90 -9.22 -16.55
C SER A 158 -5.19 -8.79 -15.11
N ALA A 159 -4.24 -8.99 -14.19
CA ALA A 159 -4.33 -8.55 -12.80
C ALA A 159 -4.48 -7.03 -12.71
N ILE A 160 -3.68 -6.28 -13.48
CA ILE A 160 -3.75 -4.81 -13.55
C ILE A 160 -5.13 -4.36 -14.06
N SER A 161 -5.59 -4.91 -15.19
CA SER A 161 -6.90 -4.54 -15.75
C SER A 161 -8.04 -4.88 -14.80
N ARG A 162 -7.97 -6.03 -14.13
CA ARG A 162 -9.01 -6.45 -13.17
C ARG A 162 -9.02 -5.52 -11.96
N CYS A 163 -7.88 -5.30 -11.33
CA CYS A 163 -7.80 -4.42 -10.16
C CYS A 163 -8.10 -2.96 -10.49
N ALA A 164 -7.78 -2.48 -11.69
CA ALA A 164 -8.19 -1.15 -12.13
C ALA A 164 -9.72 -0.99 -12.15
N SER A 165 -10.46 -2.03 -12.58
CA SER A 165 -11.92 -2.04 -12.49
C SER A 165 -12.40 -2.09 -11.03
N VAL A 166 -11.75 -2.92 -10.20
CA VAL A 166 -12.05 -3.09 -8.77
C VAL A 166 -11.87 -1.79 -7.98
N PHE A 167 -10.76 -1.08 -8.15
CA PHE A 167 -10.51 0.18 -7.45
C PHE A 167 -11.51 1.26 -7.88
N ARG A 168 -11.73 1.43 -9.19
CA ARG A 168 -12.67 2.45 -9.70
C ARG A 168 -14.10 2.26 -9.18
N ARG A 169 -14.62 1.04 -9.19
CA ARG A 169 -15.99 0.77 -8.68
C ARG A 169 -16.12 0.93 -7.16
N ASN A 170 -14.99 0.88 -6.44
CA ASN A 170 -14.91 1.13 -5.00
C ASN A 170 -14.54 2.59 -4.68
N GLY A 171 -14.47 3.49 -5.68
CA GLY A 171 -14.20 4.91 -5.46
C GLY A 171 -12.74 5.26 -5.20
N VAL A 172 -11.80 4.36 -5.50
CA VAL A 172 -10.36 4.61 -5.42
C VAL A 172 -9.85 4.99 -6.81
N ASP A 173 -9.19 6.14 -6.93
CA ASP A 173 -8.69 6.62 -8.22
C ASP A 173 -7.49 5.80 -8.69
N PHE A 174 -7.69 5.03 -9.76
CA PHE A 174 -6.62 4.21 -10.33
C PHE A 174 -5.53 5.04 -11.03
N SER A 175 -5.74 6.33 -11.29
CA SER A 175 -4.71 7.22 -11.84
C SER A 175 -3.54 7.46 -10.88
N LEU A 176 -3.75 7.21 -9.59
CA LEU A 176 -2.74 7.30 -8.54
C LEU A 176 -1.78 6.10 -8.51
N PHE A 177 -2.07 5.04 -9.26
CA PHE A 177 -1.27 3.82 -9.27
C PHE A 177 -0.14 3.91 -10.29
N ASN A 178 1.06 3.63 -9.82
CA ASN A 178 2.28 3.59 -10.62
C ASN A 178 2.74 2.13 -10.84
N PRO A 179 3.32 1.82 -12.02
CA PRO A 179 3.85 0.50 -12.29
C PRO A 179 5.06 0.20 -11.42
N VAL A 180 5.12 -1.03 -10.89
CA VAL A 180 6.32 -1.55 -10.24
C VAL A 180 7.16 -2.30 -11.29
N PRO A 181 8.38 -1.85 -11.61
CA PRO A 181 9.18 -2.50 -12.64
C PRO A 181 9.62 -3.92 -12.22
N HIS A 182 9.35 -4.88 -13.09
CA HIS A 182 9.89 -6.23 -13.01
C HIS A 182 10.68 -6.52 -14.29
N THR A 183 12.01 -6.53 -14.19
CA THR A 183 12.92 -6.77 -15.31
C THR A 183 13.71 -8.07 -15.13
N SER A 184 14.57 -8.40 -16.08
CA SER A 184 15.49 -9.55 -15.99
C SER A 184 16.50 -9.45 -14.83
N GLU A 185 16.70 -8.26 -14.26
CA GLU A 185 17.61 -8.04 -13.13
C GLU A 185 17.00 -8.40 -11.77
N CYS A 186 15.70 -8.70 -11.74
CA CYS A 186 15.02 -8.99 -10.49
C CYS A 186 15.47 -10.31 -9.87
N VAL A 187 15.72 -10.27 -8.56
CA VAL A 187 16.11 -11.43 -7.74
C VAL A 187 15.01 -11.70 -6.72
N TYR A 188 14.29 -12.82 -6.88
CA TYR A 188 13.10 -13.12 -6.08
C TYR A 188 13.39 -14.05 -4.89
N ARG A 189 14.01 -13.50 -3.83
CA ARG A 189 14.51 -14.23 -2.64
C ARG A 189 13.82 -13.85 -1.31
N ALA A 190 12.67 -13.19 -1.35
CA ALA A 190 11.81 -13.05 -0.17
C ALA A 190 11.40 -14.43 0.37
#